data_AF-A0A2Q4SVZ1-F1
#
_entry.id   AF-A0A2Q4SVZ1-F1
#
_cell.length_a   1.000
_cell.length_b   1.000
_cell.length_c   1.000
_cell.angle_alpha   90.00
_cell.angle_beta   90.00
_cell.angle_gamma   90.00
#
_symmetry.space_group_name_H-M   'P 1'
#
loop_
_entity.id
_entity.type
_entity.pdbx_description
1 polymer ?
#
loop_
_entity_poly.entity_id
_entity_poly.type
_entity_poly.pdbx_seq_one_letter_code
_entity_poly.pdbx_strand_id
1 'polypeptide(L)'
;METVTMHAERKRLQSVVYYSKYIYYFFLFVILVILQFNHALITEQTEFKGRMEQRYGKLPSFVWCESCFFLQLDTVIAVISIPIGFFTLCCVLFSAICASLVSFRTLNSAAVRWSPKTKAIQKNMLVSLIISVLVLFFFIIFPLFVFTFVNFVMINSDGLAYFMILMMEEHGTAATLITFLTNKLLMKELKNIVKCCGKKKSIQGSTVISM
;
A
#
# COMPACT_ATOMS: atom_id res chain seq x y z
N MET A 1 -27.78 -23.63 -21.51
CA MET A 1 -26.37 -24.05 -21.26
C MET A 1 -25.52 -22.89 -20.75
N GLU A 2 -25.59 -21.70 -21.37
CA GLU A 2 -24.82 -20.51 -20.96
C GLU A 2 -25.06 -20.05 -19.51
N THR A 3 -26.28 -20.15 -18.99
CA THR A 3 -26.59 -19.79 -17.61
C THR A 3 -25.94 -20.73 -16.58
N VAL A 4 -25.80 -22.01 -16.92
CA VAL A 4 -25.15 -23.03 -16.08
C VAL A 4 -23.63 -22.82 -16.09
N THR A 5 -23.04 -22.53 -17.25
CA THR A 5 -21.60 -22.26 -17.39
C THR A 5 -21.21 -20.97 -16.67
N MET A 6 -22.02 -19.90 -16.77
CA MET A 6 -21.78 -18.65 -16.04
C MET A 6 -21.89 -18.81 -14.52
N HIS A 7 -22.82 -19.65 -14.02
CA HIS A 7 -22.96 -19.91 -12.59
C HIS A 7 -21.80 -20.75 -12.05
N ALA A 8 -21.34 -21.74 -12.82
CA ALA A 8 -20.17 -22.55 -12.49
C ALA A 8 -18.88 -21.71 -12.47
N GLU A 9 -18.68 -20.82 -13.46
CA GLU A 9 -17.52 -19.93 -13.52
C GLU A 9 -17.48 -18.96 -12.32
N ARG A 10 -18.63 -18.42 -11.92
CA ARG A 10 -18.74 -17.57 -10.72
C ARG A 10 -18.35 -18.32 -9.45
N LYS A 11 -18.87 -19.54 -9.24
CA LYS A 11 -18.50 -20.37 -8.07
C LYS A 11 -17.01 -20.71 -8.06
N ARG A 12 -16.42 -21.02 -9.22
CA ARG A 12 -14.99 -21.31 -9.35
C ARG A 12 -14.13 -20.09 -8.98
N LEU A 13 -14.46 -18.91 -9.49
CA LEU A 13 -13.73 -17.68 -9.17
C LEU A 13 -13.85 -17.31 -7.68
N GLN A 14 -15.03 -17.47 -7.09
CA GLN A 14 -15.23 -17.27 -5.64
C GLN A 14 -14.40 -18.24 -4.80
N SER A 15 -14.33 -19.50 -5.21
CA SER A 15 -13.51 -20.52 -4.56
C SER A 15 -12.02 -20.18 -4.63
N VAL A 16 -11.53 -19.71 -5.80
CA VAL A 16 -10.15 -19.23 -5.96
C VAL A 16 -9.83 -18.08 -5.01
N VAL A 17 -10.73 -17.08 -4.89
CA VAL A 17 -10.57 -15.97 -3.94
C VAL A 17 -10.51 -16.47 -2.50
N TYR A 18 -11.35 -17.44 -2.15
CA TYR A 18 -11.37 -18.01 -0.81
C TYR A 18 -10.03 -18.68 -0.49
N TYR A 19 -9.56 -19.60 -1.33
CA TYR A 19 -8.28 -20.28 -1.09
C TYR A 19 -7.07 -19.35 -1.13
N SER A 20 -7.01 -18.41 -2.08
CA SER A 20 -5.90 -17.45 -2.17
C SER A 20 -5.79 -16.57 -0.93
N LYS A 21 -6.92 -16.25 -0.29
CA LYS A 21 -6.97 -15.52 0.99
C LYS A 21 -6.34 -16.33 2.13
N TYR A 22 -6.62 -17.63 2.25
CA TYR A 22 -6.00 -18.47 3.29
C TYR A 22 -4.51 -18.66 3.06
N ILE A 23 -4.09 -18.85 1.81
CA ILE A 23 -2.67 -18.90 1.44
C ILE A 23 -2.00 -17.59 1.87
N TYR A 24 -2.57 -16.44 1.50
CA TYR A 24 -2.07 -15.13 1.92
C TYR A 24 -1.95 -15.02 3.45
N TYR A 25 -2.97 -15.41 4.22
CA TYR A 25 -2.90 -15.33 5.68
C TYR A 25 -1.85 -16.25 6.30
N PHE A 26 -1.66 -17.45 5.75
CA PHE A 26 -0.59 -18.34 6.17
C PHE A 26 0.78 -17.67 5.95
N PHE A 27 1.03 -17.13 4.76
CA PHE A 27 2.29 -16.47 4.45
C PHE A 27 2.48 -15.15 5.21
N LEU A 28 1.41 -14.41 5.48
CA LEU A 28 1.43 -13.24 6.36
C LEU A 28 1.89 -13.64 7.77
N PHE A 29 1.36 -14.73 8.33
CA PHE A 29 1.80 -15.24 9.62
C PHE A 29 3.29 -15.62 9.60
N VAL A 30 3.74 -16.31 8.56
CA VAL A 30 5.17 -16.67 8.38
C VAL A 30 6.04 -15.41 8.34
N ILE A 31 5.64 -14.37 7.60
CA ILE A 31 6.36 -13.09 7.57
C ILE A 31 6.40 -12.42 8.94
N LEU A 32 5.30 -12.40 9.69
CA LEU A 32 5.28 -11.78 11.02
C LEU A 32 6.25 -12.49 11.99
N VAL A 33 6.34 -13.82 11.91
CA VAL A 33 7.32 -14.60 12.68
C VAL A 33 8.74 -14.23 12.24
N ILE A 34 9.02 -14.21 10.94
CA ILE A 34 10.34 -13.82 10.40
C ILE A 34 10.70 -12.38 10.78
N LEU A 35 9.72 -11.46 10.79
CA LEU A 35 9.90 -10.07 11.19
C LEU A 35 10.34 -9.98 12.65
N GLN A 36 9.78 -10.81 13.53
CA GLN A 36 10.18 -10.85 14.94
C GLN A 36 11.66 -11.25 15.10
N PHE A 37 12.13 -12.24 14.33
CA PHE A 37 13.54 -12.63 14.32
C PHE A 37 14.44 -11.54 13.73
N ASN A 38 13.99 -10.87 12.66
CA ASN A 38 14.72 -9.75 12.08
C ASN A 38 14.73 -8.54 13.02
N HIS A 39 13.70 -8.31 13.83
CA HIS A 39 13.63 -7.17 14.73
C HIS A 39 14.81 -7.17 15.71
N ALA A 40 15.10 -8.31 16.35
CA ALA A 40 16.26 -8.42 17.24
C ALA A 40 17.57 -8.08 16.50
N LEU A 41 17.73 -8.58 15.27
CA LEU A 41 18.90 -8.32 14.42
C LEU A 41 19.00 -6.85 13.94
N ILE A 42 17.86 -6.19 13.76
CA ILE A 42 17.75 -4.81 13.28
C ILE A 42 17.98 -3.82 14.44
N THR A 43 17.55 -4.15 15.66
CA THR A 43 17.76 -3.29 16.84
C THR A 43 19.22 -3.29 17.28
N GLU A 44 19.91 -4.44 17.28
CA GLU A 44 21.28 -4.57 17.77
C GLU A 44 22.34 -4.37 16.65
N GLN A 45 22.40 -3.17 16.08
CA GLN A 45 23.30 -2.87 14.93
C GLN A 45 24.54 -2.03 15.26
N THR A 46 24.80 -1.71 16.52
CA THR A 46 25.91 -0.82 16.93
C THR A 46 27.27 -1.33 16.44
N GLU A 47 27.55 -2.63 16.59
CA GLU A 47 28.81 -3.23 16.13
C GLU A 47 28.92 -3.20 14.60
N PHE A 48 27.84 -3.49 13.88
CA PHE A 48 27.83 -3.48 12.42
C PHE A 48 28.07 -2.07 11.88
N LYS A 49 27.40 -1.06 12.44
CA LYS A 49 27.60 0.35 12.09
C LYS A 49 29.05 0.79 12.36
N GLY A 50 29.64 0.34 13.47
CA GLY A 50 31.06 0.58 13.77
C GLY A 50 32.01 -0.03 12.73
N ARG A 51 31.74 -1.27 12.27
CA ARG A 51 32.53 -1.90 11.18
C ARG A 51 32.38 -1.13 9.86
N MET A 52 31.18 -0.64 9.55
CA MET A 52 30.94 0.17 8.35
C MET A 52 31.68 1.51 8.40
N GLU A 53 31.69 2.18 9.57
CA GLU A 53 32.44 3.42 9.76
C GLU A 53 33.95 3.22 9.62
N GLN A 54 34.49 2.10 10.12
CA GLN A 54 35.89 1.74 9.92
C GLN A 54 36.24 1.49 8.46
N ARG A 55 35.31 0.93 7.68
CA ARG A 55 35.55 0.52 6.28
C ARG A 55 35.34 1.66 5.27
N TYR A 56 34.36 2.51 5.49
CA TYR A 56 33.93 3.54 4.54
C TYR A 56 34.16 4.98 5.04
N GLY A 57 34.69 5.13 6.25
CA GLY A 57 34.93 6.42 6.88
C GLY A 57 33.75 6.88 7.74
N LYS A 58 33.89 8.09 8.31
CA LYS A 58 32.97 8.64 9.32
C LYS A 58 31.53 8.65 8.83
N LEU A 59 30.65 7.94 9.53
CA LEU A 59 29.23 7.92 9.20
C LEU A 59 28.54 9.19 9.72
N PRO A 60 27.49 9.69 9.03
CA PRO A 60 26.69 10.80 9.54
C PRO A 60 26.07 10.46 10.91
N SER A 61 25.99 11.45 11.81
CA SER A 61 25.47 11.24 13.17
C SER A 61 24.03 10.70 13.21
N PHE A 62 23.19 11.04 12.23
CA PHE A 62 21.82 10.54 12.15
C PHE A 62 21.72 9.02 11.93
N VAL A 63 22.75 8.39 11.35
CA VAL A 63 22.78 6.93 11.12
C VAL A 63 22.81 6.16 12.44
N TRP A 64 23.28 6.79 13.51
CA TRP A 64 23.37 6.20 14.84
C TRP A 64 22.06 6.24 15.63
N CYS A 65 21.02 6.91 15.11
CA CYS A 65 19.69 6.87 15.70
C CYS A 65 19.09 5.46 15.68
N GLU A 66 18.28 5.13 16.68
CA GLU A 66 17.57 3.85 16.79
C GLU A 66 16.59 3.59 15.64
N SER A 67 16.19 4.61 14.87
CA SER A 67 15.28 4.45 13.72
C SER A 67 15.98 4.20 12.38
N CYS A 68 17.31 4.30 12.34
CA CYS A 68 18.09 4.09 11.13
C CYS A 68 18.74 2.72 11.16
N PHE A 69 18.43 1.89 10.17
CA PHE A 69 18.91 0.51 10.12
C PHE A 69 19.51 0.19 8.77
N PHE A 70 20.53 -0.67 8.79
CA PHE A 70 21.06 -1.28 7.60
C PHE A 70 20.40 -2.65 7.41
N LEU A 71 19.89 -2.91 6.22
CA LEU A 71 19.41 -4.24 5.88
C LEU A 71 20.64 -5.15 5.65
N GLN A 72 20.93 -6.02 6.61
CA GLN A 72 22.07 -6.95 6.51
C GLN A 72 21.69 -8.17 5.66
N LEU A 73 22.05 -8.14 4.38
CA LEU A 73 21.83 -9.24 3.44
C LEU A 73 22.76 -10.45 3.66
N ASP A 74 23.60 -10.42 4.68
CA ASP A 74 24.57 -11.48 4.99
C ASP A 74 23.97 -12.60 5.86
N THR A 75 22.81 -12.37 6.47
CA THR A 75 22.16 -13.37 7.33
C THR A 75 21.17 -14.22 6.56
N VAL A 76 21.16 -15.53 6.82
CA VAL A 76 20.22 -16.49 6.19
C VAL A 76 18.76 -16.05 6.38
N ILE A 77 18.44 -15.48 7.54
CA ILE A 77 17.09 -15.00 7.86
C ILE A 77 16.70 -13.81 6.97
N ALA A 78 17.59 -12.85 6.76
CA ALA A 78 17.34 -11.70 5.88
C ALA A 78 17.27 -12.11 4.39
N VAL A 79 18.11 -13.05 3.96
CA VAL A 79 18.10 -13.55 2.58
C VAL A 79 16.80 -14.30 2.27
N ILE A 80 16.28 -15.09 3.21
CA ILE A 80 15.03 -15.83 3.05
C ILE A 80 13.79 -14.93 3.20
N SER A 81 13.86 -13.87 4.01
CA SER A 81 12.72 -12.98 4.25
C SER A 81 12.29 -12.22 2.99
N ILE A 82 13.24 -11.85 2.13
CA ILE A 82 12.99 -11.10 0.89
C ILE A 82 12.10 -11.87 -0.10
N PRO A 83 12.46 -13.09 -0.57
CA PRO A 83 11.63 -13.83 -1.52
C PRO A 83 10.28 -14.24 -0.91
N ILE A 84 10.23 -14.57 0.38
CA ILE A 84 8.95 -14.83 1.07
C ILE A 84 8.09 -13.56 1.11
N GLY A 85 8.70 -12.40 1.35
CA GLY A 85 8.11 -11.07 1.25
C GLY A 85 7.44 -10.84 -0.10
N PHE A 86 8.20 -10.98 -1.18
CA PHE A 86 7.69 -10.84 -2.54
C PHE A 86 6.61 -11.86 -2.89
N PHE A 87 6.77 -13.11 -2.48
CA PHE A 87 5.76 -14.14 -2.70
C PHE A 87 4.43 -13.78 -2.02
N THR A 88 4.49 -13.36 -0.76
CA THR A 88 3.30 -12.93 0.01
C THR A 88 2.63 -11.72 -0.64
N LEU A 89 3.43 -10.79 -1.16
CA LEU A 89 2.93 -9.64 -1.90
C LEU A 89 2.22 -10.07 -3.20
N CYS A 90 2.79 -11.00 -3.95
CA CYS A 90 2.14 -11.57 -5.13
C CYS A 90 0.82 -12.27 -4.78
N CYS A 91 0.77 -13.01 -3.66
CA CYS A 91 -0.47 -13.64 -3.19
C CYS A 91 -1.55 -12.62 -2.85
N VAL A 92 -1.22 -11.53 -2.14
CA VAL A 92 -2.22 -10.51 -1.79
C VAL A 92 -2.69 -9.75 -3.03
N LEU A 93 -1.80 -9.43 -3.97
CA LEU A 93 -2.18 -8.77 -5.22
C LEU A 93 -3.08 -9.66 -6.06
N PHE A 94 -2.75 -10.95 -6.20
CA PHE A 94 -3.58 -11.92 -6.91
C PHE A 94 -4.97 -12.04 -6.25
N SER A 95 -5.02 -12.20 -4.93
CA SER A 95 -6.27 -12.26 -4.17
C SER A 95 -7.10 -10.98 -4.36
N ALA A 96 -6.47 -9.80 -4.30
CA ALA A 96 -7.12 -8.52 -4.51
C ALA A 96 -7.71 -8.41 -5.92
N ILE A 97 -6.95 -8.76 -6.96
CA ILE A 97 -7.42 -8.76 -8.36
C ILE A 97 -8.63 -9.68 -8.51
N CYS A 98 -8.53 -10.93 -8.04
CA CYS A 98 -9.65 -11.87 -8.12
C CYS A 98 -10.89 -11.37 -7.35
N ALA A 99 -10.70 -10.81 -6.16
CA ALA A 99 -11.78 -10.24 -5.35
C ALA A 99 -12.43 -9.02 -6.03
N SER A 100 -11.64 -8.14 -6.66
CA SER A 100 -12.14 -7.02 -7.45
C SER A 100 -12.93 -7.50 -8.67
N LEU A 101 -12.44 -8.52 -9.38
CA LEU A 101 -13.16 -9.12 -10.52
C LEU A 101 -14.51 -9.73 -10.11
N VAL A 102 -14.53 -10.50 -9.01
CA VAL A 102 -15.79 -11.04 -8.44
C VAL A 102 -16.74 -9.90 -8.06
N SER A 103 -16.21 -8.84 -7.43
CA SER A 103 -17.00 -7.68 -7.00
C SER A 103 -17.61 -6.93 -8.19
N PHE A 104 -16.84 -6.68 -9.26
CA PHE A 104 -17.34 -6.09 -10.49
C PHE A 104 -18.41 -6.95 -11.17
N ARG A 105 -18.16 -8.27 -11.31
CA ARG A 105 -19.12 -9.20 -11.89
C ARG A 105 -20.42 -9.26 -11.07
N THR A 106 -20.32 -9.22 -9.74
CA THR A 106 -21.47 -9.23 -8.84
C THR A 106 -22.27 -7.93 -8.95
N LEU A 107 -21.59 -6.77 -8.93
CA LEU A 107 -22.22 -5.47 -9.08
C LEU A 107 -22.92 -5.31 -10.43
N ASN A 108 -22.36 -5.87 -11.51
CA ASN A 108 -22.97 -5.81 -12.84
C ASN A 108 -24.05 -6.86 -13.09
N SER A 109 -24.20 -7.87 -12.23
CA SER A 109 -25.18 -8.94 -12.41
C SER A 109 -26.60 -8.47 -12.14
N ALA A 110 -27.53 -8.84 -13.03
CA ALA A 110 -28.97 -8.65 -12.83
C ALA A 110 -29.56 -9.55 -11.72
N ALA A 111 -28.82 -10.58 -11.30
CA ALA A 111 -29.26 -11.54 -10.28
C ALA A 111 -29.31 -10.94 -8.86
N VAL A 112 -28.63 -9.80 -8.63
CA VAL A 112 -28.60 -9.18 -7.31
C VAL A 112 -29.44 -7.89 -7.32
N ARG A 113 -30.50 -7.87 -6.52
CA ARG A 113 -31.39 -6.70 -6.37
C ARG A 113 -30.72 -5.62 -5.51
N TRP A 114 -29.92 -4.76 -6.13
CA TRP A 114 -29.43 -3.53 -5.52
C TRP A 114 -30.23 -2.34 -6.02
N SER A 115 -30.48 -1.35 -5.15
CA SER A 115 -30.98 -0.07 -5.63
C SER A 115 -29.95 0.58 -6.58
N PRO A 116 -30.37 1.31 -7.63
CA PRO A 116 -29.44 2.00 -8.54
C PRO A 116 -28.47 2.94 -7.81
N LYS A 117 -28.94 3.59 -6.74
CA LYS A 117 -28.12 4.48 -5.91
C LYS A 117 -27.02 3.71 -5.18
N THR A 118 -27.35 2.58 -4.53
CA THR A 118 -26.38 1.76 -3.81
C THR A 118 -25.33 1.17 -4.75
N LYS A 119 -25.75 0.69 -5.93
CA LYS A 119 -24.84 0.15 -6.95
C LYS A 119 -23.83 1.20 -7.44
N ALA A 120 -24.27 2.44 -7.66
CA ALA A 120 -23.39 3.54 -8.06
C ALA A 120 -22.35 3.86 -6.98
N ILE A 121 -22.75 3.88 -5.71
CA ILE A 121 -21.84 4.13 -4.57
C ILE A 121 -20.79 3.01 -4.47
N GLN A 122 -21.22 1.74 -4.51
CA GLN A 122 -20.33 0.59 -4.41
C GLN A 122 -19.32 0.54 -5.57
N LYS A 123 -19.75 0.84 -6.81
CA LYS A 123 -18.85 0.94 -7.96
C LYS A 123 -17.81 2.04 -7.79
N ASN A 124 -18.23 3.21 -7.29
CA ASN A 124 -17.33 4.33 -7.04
C ASN A 124 -16.30 4.01 -5.95
N MET A 125 -16.73 3.36 -4.85
CA MET A 125 -15.81 2.90 -3.80
C MET A 125 -14.82 1.86 -4.31
N LEU A 126 -15.28 0.87 -5.07
CA LEU A 126 -14.41 -0.18 -5.64
C LEU A 126 -13.35 0.41 -6.57
N VAL A 127 -13.72 1.33 -7.46
CA VAL A 127 -12.78 2.01 -8.35
C VAL A 127 -11.79 2.85 -7.56
N SER A 128 -12.25 3.62 -6.57
CA SER A 128 -11.36 4.42 -5.72
C SER A 128 -10.34 3.54 -4.99
N LEU A 129 -10.78 2.41 -4.42
CA LEU A 129 -9.89 1.46 -3.74
C LEU A 129 -8.84 0.87 -4.68
N ILE A 130 -9.22 0.49 -5.90
CA ILE A 130 -8.28 -0.03 -6.91
C ILE A 130 -7.23 1.02 -7.24
N ILE A 131 -7.63 2.27 -7.43
CA ILE A 131 -6.70 3.35 -7.72
C ILE A 131 -5.75 3.57 -6.54
N SER A 132 -6.24 3.59 -5.29
CA SER A 132 -5.39 3.71 -4.11
C SER A 132 -4.35 2.59 -4.02
N VAL A 133 -4.72 1.34 -4.30
CA VAL A 133 -3.78 0.20 -4.34
C VAL A 133 -2.72 0.38 -5.43
N LEU A 134 -3.09 0.88 -6.62
CA LEU A 134 -2.13 1.14 -7.70
C LEU A 134 -1.11 2.22 -7.32
N VAL A 135 -1.53 3.24 -6.58
CA VAL A 135 -0.62 4.28 -6.06
C VAL A 135 0.38 3.68 -5.08
N LEU A 136 -0.08 2.87 -4.12
CA LEU A 136 0.82 2.16 -3.20
C LEU A 136 1.79 1.25 -3.96
N PHE A 137 1.32 0.56 -5.00
CA PHE A 137 2.19 -0.27 -5.83
C PHE A 137 3.29 0.56 -6.51
N PHE A 138 2.94 1.71 -7.09
CA PHE A 138 3.90 2.55 -7.81
C PHE A 138 4.89 3.28 -6.89
N PHE A 139 4.44 3.75 -5.72
CA PHE A 139 5.27 4.56 -4.82
C PHE A 139 6.01 3.77 -3.74
N ILE A 140 5.57 2.54 -3.43
CA ILE A 140 6.21 1.72 -2.38
C ILE A 140 6.79 0.44 -2.98
N ILE A 141 5.93 -0.37 -3.60
CA ILE A 141 6.33 -1.72 -4.05
C ILE A 141 7.38 -1.64 -5.16
N PHE A 142 7.14 -0.80 -6.17
CA PHE A 142 8.05 -0.67 -7.29
C PHE A 142 9.44 -0.15 -6.86
N PRO A 143 9.56 0.92 -6.05
CA PRO A 143 10.86 1.36 -5.55
C PRO A 143 11.58 0.31 -4.71
N LEU A 144 10.87 -0.39 -3.82
CA LEU A 144 11.45 -1.48 -3.03
C LEU A 144 11.97 -2.63 -3.91
N PHE A 145 11.22 -3.00 -4.95
CA PHE A 145 11.65 -4.03 -5.90
C PHE A 145 12.92 -3.61 -6.65
N VAL A 146 12.94 -2.39 -7.20
CA VAL A 146 14.11 -1.84 -7.91
C VAL A 146 15.31 -1.76 -6.99
N PHE A 147 15.14 -1.22 -5.78
CA PHE A 147 16.20 -1.12 -4.78
C PHE A 147 16.78 -2.50 -4.44
N THR A 148 15.93 -3.48 -4.17
CA THR A 148 16.37 -4.84 -3.85
C THR A 148 17.10 -5.47 -5.04
N PHE A 149 16.55 -5.36 -6.24
CA PHE A 149 17.14 -5.90 -7.47
C PHE A 149 18.53 -5.32 -7.76
N VAL A 150 18.68 -4.00 -7.63
CA VAL A 150 19.95 -3.30 -7.86
C VAL A 150 21.02 -3.72 -6.86
N ASN A 151 20.65 -3.91 -5.59
CA ASN A 151 21.56 -4.44 -4.57
C ASN A 151 21.97 -5.89 -4.87
N PHE A 152 21.08 -6.72 -5.41
CA PHE A 152 21.43 -8.08 -5.84
C PHE A 152 22.38 -8.12 -7.05
N VAL A 153 22.23 -7.19 -8.01
CA VAL A 153 23.06 -7.13 -9.23
C VAL A 153 24.33 -6.25 -9.04
N MET A 154 24.54 -5.71 -7.83
CA MET A 154 25.68 -4.85 -7.47
C MET A 154 25.85 -3.60 -8.37
N ILE A 155 24.74 -2.98 -8.78
CA ILE A 155 24.78 -1.73 -9.55
C ILE A 155 24.84 -0.56 -8.56
N ASN A 156 25.98 0.12 -8.46
CA ASN A 156 26.10 1.33 -7.63
C ASN A 156 25.66 2.57 -8.41
N SER A 157 24.53 3.15 -8.01
CA SER A 157 24.05 4.43 -8.51
C SER A 157 23.44 5.26 -7.38
N ASP A 158 24.16 6.28 -6.93
CA ASP A 158 23.72 7.16 -5.84
C ASP A 158 22.41 7.87 -6.20
N GLY A 159 22.28 8.34 -7.45
CA GLY A 159 21.07 9.02 -7.94
C GLY A 159 19.82 8.15 -7.88
N LEU A 160 19.96 6.85 -8.09
CA LEU A 160 18.84 5.92 -7.98
C LEU A 160 18.36 5.79 -6.53
N ALA A 161 19.29 5.66 -5.56
CA ALA A 161 18.94 5.55 -4.15
C ALA A 161 18.16 6.79 -3.65
N TYR A 162 18.61 8.00 -4.01
CA TYR A 162 17.90 9.24 -3.68
C TYR A 162 16.49 9.28 -4.26
N PHE A 163 16.33 8.89 -5.53
CA PHE A 163 15.02 8.84 -6.17
C PHE A 163 14.08 7.83 -5.51
N MET A 164 14.57 6.65 -5.11
CA MET A 164 13.77 5.64 -4.39
C MET A 164 13.29 6.15 -3.03
N ILE A 165 14.16 6.85 -2.28
CA ILE A 165 13.80 7.43 -0.97
C ILE A 165 12.70 8.48 -1.15
N LEU A 166 12.84 9.37 -2.14
CA LEU A 166 11.86 10.43 -2.41
C LEU A 166 10.49 9.83 -2.79
N MET A 167 10.48 8.80 -3.64
CA MET A 167 9.25 8.04 -3.95
C MET A 167 8.60 7.44 -2.71
N MET A 168 9.40 6.87 -1.81
CA MET A 168 8.92 6.27 -0.57
C MET A 168 8.51 7.31 0.49
N GLU A 169 8.97 8.56 0.42
CA GLU A 169 8.52 9.62 1.33
C GLU A 169 7.16 10.20 0.87
N GLU A 170 7.03 10.48 -0.43
CA GLU A 170 5.85 11.15 -1.01
C GLU A 170 4.62 10.25 -1.17
N HIS A 171 4.76 8.92 -0.97
CA HIS A 171 3.68 7.96 -1.14
C HIS A 171 2.43 8.29 -0.31
N GLY A 172 2.60 8.78 0.93
CA GLY A 172 1.50 9.07 1.85
C GLY A 172 0.65 10.26 1.37
N THR A 173 1.33 11.31 0.88
CA THR A 173 0.68 12.49 0.29
C THR A 173 -0.05 12.10 -1.00
N ALA A 174 0.62 11.37 -1.89
CA ALA A 174 0.05 10.93 -3.16
C ALA A 174 -1.18 10.02 -2.95
N ALA A 175 -1.10 9.03 -2.05
CA ALA A 175 -2.20 8.12 -1.74
C ALA A 175 -3.42 8.86 -1.16
N THR A 176 -3.18 9.82 -0.26
CA THR A 176 -4.25 10.63 0.33
C THR A 176 -4.94 11.50 -0.72
N LEU A 177 -4.17 12.24 -1.52
CA LEU A 177 -4.70 13.10 -2.58
C LEU A 177 -5.53 12.30 -3.60
N ILE A 178 -5.02 11.16 -4.05
CA ILE A 178 -5.69 10.36 -5.08
C ILE A 178 -6.95 9.70 -4.52
N THR A 179 -6.92 9.16 -3.31
CA THR A 179 -8.12 8.60 -2.65
C THR A 179 -9.21 9.67 -2.52
N PHE A 180 -8.80 10.88 -2.17
CA PHE A 180 -9.70 11.99 -2.01
C PHE A 180 -10.32 12.48 -3.33
N LEU A 181 -9.51 12.60 -4.39
CA LEU A 181 -9.94 13.01 -5.72
C LEU A 181 -10.84 11.97 -6.40
N THR A 182 -10.53 10.69 -6.21
CA THR A 182 -11.26 9.58 -6.85
C THR A 182 -12.57 9.26 -6.14
N ASN A 183 -12.68 9.52 -4.85
CA ASN A 183 -13.90 9.25 -4.10
C ASN A 183 -14.87 10.44 -4.14
N LYS A 184 -15.82 10.38 -5.08
CA LYS A 184 -16.92 11.37 -5.21
C LYS A 184 -17.68 11.66 -3.91
N LEU A 185 -17.77 10.70 -2.98
CA LEU A 185 -18.42 10.90 -1.69
C LEU A 185 -17.56 11.79 -0.78
N LEU A 186 -16.27 11.47 -0.65
CA LEU A 186 -15.31 12.29 0.12
C LEU A 186 -15.20 13.70 -0.44
N MET A 187 -15.12 13.83 -1.77
CA MET A 187 -15.06 15.13 -2.44
C MET A 187 -16.33 15.97 -2.21
N LYS A 188 -17.50 15.32 -2.12
CA LYS A 188 -18.77 16.01 -1.81
C LYS A 188 -18.77 16.51 -0.37
N GLU A 189 -18.33 15.71 0.58
CA GLU A 189 -18.24 16.11 1.99
C GLU A 189 -17.22 17.22 2.21
N LEU A 190 -16.06 17.18 1.54
CA LEU A 190 -15.13 18.31 1.59
C LEU A 190 -15.77 19.58 1.06
N LYS A 191 -16.43 19.52 -0.10
CA LYS A 191 -17.12 20.70 -0.64
C LYS A 191 -18.16 21.23 0.33
N ASN A 192 -18.84 20.37 1.07
CA ASN A 192 -19.78 20.78 2.11
C ASN A 192 -19.06 21.46 3.29
N ILE A 193 -17.98 20.87 3.80
CA ILE A 193 -17.17 21.44 4.89
C ILE A 193 -16.58 22.80 4.47
N VAL A 194 -15.99 22.89 3.29
CA VAL A 194 -15.43 24.14 2.75
C VAL A 194 -16.51 25.20 2.58
N LYS A 195 -17.70 24.84 2.07
CA LYS A 195 -18.84 25.76 1.98
C LYS A 195 -19.35 26.20 3.36
N CYS A 196 -19.43 25.30 4.33
CA CYS A 196 -19.83 25.60 5.71
C CYS A 196 -18.81 26.52 6.41
N CYS A 197 -17.52 26.25 6.27
CA CYS A 197 -16.44 27.10 6.80
C CYS A 197 -16.38 28.46 6.08
N GLY A 198 -16.63 28.51 4.77
CA GLY A 198 -16.75 29.74 4.00
C GLY A 198 -17.95 30.59 4.42
N LYS A 199 -19.11 29.96 4.67
CA LYS A 199 -20.30 30.63 5.23
C LYS A 199 -20.07 31.12 6.67
N LYS A 200 -19.35 30.37 7.51
CA LYS A 200 -19.05 30.76 8.89
C LYS A 200 -18.10 31.97 8.93
N LYS A 201 -17.10 32.05 8.04
CA LYS A 201 -16.26 33.24 7.86
C LYS A 201 -17.04 34.45 7.34
N SER A 202 -18.02 34.26 6.47
CA SER A 202 -18.90 35.33 5.97
C SER A 202 -19.81 35.90 7.07
N ILE A 203 -20.32 35.09 7.98
CA ILE A 203 -21.20 35.55 9.07
C ILE A 203 -20.41 36.27 10.16
N GLN A 204 -19.19 35.82 10.46
CA GLN A 204 -18.35 36.40 11.52
C GLN A 204 -17.61 37.68 11.07
N GLY A 205 -17.54 37.95 9.76
CA GLY A 205 -17.04 39.21 9.19
C GLY A 205 -18.10 40.30 8.98
N SER A 206 -19.39 40.01 9.20
CA SER A 206 -20.49 40.99 9.06
C SER A 206 -21.05 41.48 10.40
N THR A 207 -20.46 41.09 11.53
CA THR A 207 -20.82 41.61 12.87
C THR A 207 -19.74 42.53 13.42
N VAL A 208 -19.30 43.50 12.62
CA VAL A 208 -18.65 44.74 13.09
C VAL A 208 -19.29 45.90 12.32
N ILE A 209 -20.54 46.23 12.67
CA ILE A 209 -21.14 47.51 12.32
C ILE A 209 -21.87 48.04 13.57
N SER A 210 -21.30 49.12 14.10
CA SER A 210 -21.95 50.23 14.79
C SER A 210 -22.66 49.98 16.12
N MET A 211 -21.96 50.26 17.22
CA MET A 211 -22.45 51.18 18.27
C MET A 211 -21.27 51.97 18.82
#